data_AF-A0A2D8N3P5-F1
#
_entry.id   AF-A0A2D8N3P5-F1
#
_cell.length_a   1.000
_cell.length_b   1.000
_cell.length_c   1.000
_cell.angle_alpha   90.00
_cell.angle_beta   90.00
_cell.angle_gamma   90.00
#
_symmetry.space_group_name_H-M   'P 1'
#
loop_
_entity.id
_entity.type
_entity.pdbx_description
1 polymer ?
#
loop_
_entity_poly.entity_id
_entity_poly.type
_entity_poly.pdbx_seq_one_letter_code
_entity_poly.pdbx_strand_id
1 'polypeptide(L)'
;MIYLAAITCLAVGVVVGVLFASKLNIGSSRVQELESQVRTLKENHNEYRDSVSDHFSMTAELVQHMTESYKEVYQHLASGAQDLCSTEVAGKLLPTETDAVFETNDTPEEANGLIAPKDYATKQSPKQKGALSEEFGLEKTTPITEEEIPIQPAK
;
A
#
# COMPACT_ATOMS: atom_id res chain seq x y z
N MET A 1 59.10 40.88 -21.27
CA MET A 1 57.66 41.23 -21.35
C MET A 1 56.76 40.00 -21.34
N ILE A 2 56.99 38.99 -22.19
CA ILE A 2 56.10 37.82 -22.30
C ILE A 2 56.03 36.95 -21.03
N TYR A 3 57.14 36.81 -20.31
CA TYR A 3 57.18 36.05 -19.06
C TYR A 3 56.36 36.68 -17.91
N LEU A 4 56.31 38.01 -17.84
CA LEU A 4 55.47 38.69 -16.84
C LEU A 4 53.98 38.50 -17.12
N ALA A 5 53.58 38.58 -18.40
CA ALA A 5 52.20 38.33 -18.81
C ALA A 5 51.77 36.88 -18.55
N ALA A 6 52.67 35.92 -18.73
CA ALA A 6 52.41 34.51 -18.41
C ALA A 6 52.18 34.30 -16.91
N ILE A 7 53.01 34.91 -16.06
CA ILE A 7 52.90 34.81 -14.60
C ILE A 7 51.60 35.46 -14.09
N THR A 8 51.23 36.64 -14.61
CA THR A 8 49.99 37.30 -14.19
C THR A 8 48.75 36.53 -14.63
N CYS A 9 48.74 35.98 -15.85
CA CYS A 9 47.65 35.14 -16.32
C CYS A 9 47.50 33.86 -15.48
N LEU A 10 48.62 33.20 -15.13
CA LEU A 10 48.62 32.03 -14.26
C LEU A 10 48.10 32.37 -12.86
N ALA A 11 48.55 33.48 -12.28
CA ALA A 11 48.08 33.92 -10.96
C ALA A 11 46.56 34.16 -10.95
N VAL A 12 46.04 34.85 -11.97
CA VAL A 12 44.59 35.08 -12.10
C VAL A 12 43.84 33.77 -12.32
N GLY A 13 44.35 32.88 -13.17
CA GLY A 13 43.77 31.56 -13.42
C GLY A 13 43.70 30.68 -12.16
N VAL A 14 44.74 30.70 -11.33
CA VAL A 14 44.75 29.97 -10.04
C VAL A 14 43.72 30.54 -9.08
N VAL A 15 43.64 31.88 -8.95
CA VAL A 15 42.65 32.52 -8.06
C VAL A 15 41.23 32.16 -8.51
N VAL A 16 40.93 32.30 -9.80
CA VAL A 16 39.60 31.97 -10.35
C VAL A 16 39.31 30.47 -10.22
N GLY A 17 40.30 29.61 -10.47
CA GLY A 17 40.18 28.16 -10.35
C GLY A 17 39.86 27.71 -8.93
N VAL A 18 40.52 28.29 -7.92
CA VAL A 18 40.25 28.00 -6.50
C VAL A 18 38.85 28.49 -6.09
N LEU A 19 38.45 29.69 -6.53
CA LEU A 19 37.09 30.20 -6.26
C LEU A 19 36.00 29.33 -6.91
N PHE A 20 36.25 28.80 -8.12
CA PHE A 20 35.30 27.92 -8.78
C PHE A 20 35.26 26.52 -8.16
N ALA A 21 36.41 25.94 -7.83
CA ALA A 21 36.52 24.63 -7.17
C ALA A 21 35.89 24.63 -5.78
N SER A 22 36.07 25.71 -5.00
CA SER A 22 35.43 25.84 -3.68
C SER A 22 33.91 25.87 -3.79
N LYS A 23 33.34 26.53 -4.81
CA LYS A 23 31.90 26.51 -5.07
C LYS A 23 31.36 25.13 -5.46
N LEU A 24 32.13 24.34 -6.20
CA LEU A 24 31.72 22.98 -6.58
C LEU A 24 31.76 21.99 -5.39
N ASN A 25 32.74 22.13 -4.49
CA ASN A 25 32.85 21.28 -3.29
C ASN A 25 31.66 21.43 -2.33
N ILE A 26 30.95 22.57 -2.34
CA ILE A 26 29.71 22.77 -1.56
C ILE A 26 28.59 21.81 -2.00
N GLY A 27 28.59 21.36 -3.26
CA GLY A 27 27.62 20.37 -3.76
C GLY A 27 27.71 19.01 -3.09
N SER A 28 28.90 18.61 -2.62
CA SER A 28 29.12 17.31 -1.96
C SER A 28 28.32 17.18 -0.66
N SER A 29 28.20 18.26 0.11
CA SER A 29 27.42 18.26 1.36
C SER A 29 25.92 18.08 1.09
N ARG A 30 25.41 18.66 -0.01
CA ARG A 30 24.01 18.50 -0.41
C ARG A 30 23.69 17.08 -0.86
N VAL A 31 24.61 16.44 -1.59
CA VAL A 31 24.47 15.04 -2.00
C VAL A 31 24.48 14.12 -0.77
N GLN A 32 25.38 14.35 0.18
CA GLN A 32 25.43 13.59 1.43
C GLN A 32 24.16 13.77 2.28
N GLU A 33 23.63 14.99 2.34
CA GLU A 33 22.36 15.28 3.02
C GLU A 33 21.18 14.55 2.35
N LEU A 34 21.13 14.51 1.02
CA LEU A 34 20.10 13.77 0.29
C LEU A 34 20.22 12.26 0.49
N GLU A 35 21.44 11.70 0.45
CA GLU A 35 21.66 10.28 0.71
C GLU A 35 21.22 9.90 2.14
N SER A 36 21.56 10.75 3.11
CA SER A 36 21.10 10.66 4.49
C SER A 36 19.57 10.62 4.56
N GLN A 37 18.89 11.57 3.91
CA GLN A 37 17.41 11.62 3.91
C GLN A 37 16.79 10.36 3.30
N VAL A 38 17.34 9.86 2.18
CA VAL A 38 16.86 8.62 1.56
C VAL A 38 17.06 7.43 2.49
N ARG A 39 18.20 7.35 3.17
CA ARG A 39 18.51 6.30 4.14
C ARG A 39 17.52 6.33 5.31
N THR A 40 17.32 7.50 5.92
CA THR A 40 16.37 7.67 7.02
C THR A 40 14.94 7.35 6.59
N LEU A 41 14.52 7.78 5.40
CA LEU A 41 13.17 7.49 4.91
C LEU A 41 12.97 5.98 4.69
N LYS A 42 13.98 5.30 4.15
CA LYS A 42 13.95 3.84 3.97
C LYS A 42 13.93 3.10 5.30
N GLU A 43 14.71 3.57 6.28
CA GLU A 43 14.74 3.02 7.63
C GLU A 43 13.38 3.17 8.32
N ASN A 44 12.80 4.36 8.30
CA ASN A 44 11.45 4.62 8.82
C ASN A 44 10.39 3.75 8.14
N HIS A 45 10.51 3.54 6.83
CA HIS A 45 9.57 2.67 6.11
C HIS A 45 9.71 1.20 6.53
N ASN A 46 10.94 0.74 6.77
CA ASN A 46 11.17 -0.61 7.25
C ASN A 46 10.63 -0.79 8.68
N GLU A 47 10.92 0.15 9.58
CA GLU A 47 10.40 0.16 10.94
C GLU A 47 8.87 0.15 10.98
N TYR A 48 8.22 0.93 10.11
CA TYR A 48 6.77 0.91 9.97
C TYR A 48 6.26 -0.47 9.52
N ARG A 49 6.90 -1.09 8.52
CA ARG A 49 6.51 -2.42 8.04
C ARG A 49 6.67 -3.48 9.13
N ASP A 50 7.75 -3.41 9.89
CA ASP A 50 8.02 -4.33 11.00
C ASP A 50 6.96 -4.15 12.11
N SER A 51 6.65 -2.91 12.49
CA SER A 51 5.61 -2.60 13.48
C SER A 51 4.22 -3.11 13.07
N VAL A 52 3.87 -2.96 11.78
CA VAL A 52 2.59 -3.48 11.25
C VAL A 52 2.58 -5.01 11.28
N SER A 53 3.69 -5.65 10.90
CA SER A 53 3.83 -7.11 10.95
C SER A 53 3.65 -7.65 12.36
N ASP A 54 4.27 -7.01 13.35
CA ASP A 54 4.15 -7.38 14.76
C ASP A 54 2.71 -7.19 15.27
N HIS A 55 2.04 -6.09 14.89
CA HIS A 55 0.65 -5.83 15.28
C HIS A 55 -0.30 -6.90 14.75
N PHE A 56 -0.18 -7.28 13.48
CA PHE A 56 -1.03 -8.32 12.91
C PHE A 56 -0.68 -9.72 13.43
N SER A 57 0.58 -9.98 13.76
CA SER A 57 0.98 -11.24 14.41
C SER A 57 0.34 -11.38 15.79
N MET A 58 0.43 -10.32 16.61
CA MET A 58 -0.24 -10.25 17.92
C MET A 58 -1.76 -10.37 17.79
N THR A 59 -2.35 -9.70 16.79
CA THR A 59 -3.80 -9.76 16.56
C THR A 59 -4.24 -11.17 16.16
N ALA A 60 -3.47 -11.87 15.32
CA ALA A 60 -3.75 -13.25 14.93
C ALA A 60 -3.72 -14.19 16.14
N GLU A 61 -2.74 -14.01 17.05
CA GLU A 61 -2.67 -14.76 18.31
C GLU A 61 -3.90 -14.50 19.20
N LEU A 62 -4.32 -13.24 19.33
CA LEU A 62 -5.48 -12.85 20.13
C LEU A 62 -6.79 -13.42 19.57
N VAL A 63 -6.95 -13.41 18.25
CA VAL A 63 -8.12 -13.99 17.55
C VAL A 63 -8.13 -15.52 17.70
N GLN A 64 -6.97 -16.16 17.64
CA GLN A 64 -6.84 -17.59 17.88
C GLN A 64 -7.28 -17.94 19.30
N HIS A 65 -6.82 -17.19 20.30
CA HIS A 65 -7.21 -17.38 21.70
C HIS A 65 -8.73 -17.21 21.89
N MET A 66 -9.33 -16.19 21.26
CA MET A 66 -10.79 -16.01 21.28
C MET A 66 -11.53 -17.20 20.65
N THR A 67 -11.02 -17.72 19.53
CA THR A 67 -11.60 -18.88 18.84
C THR A 67 -11.55 -20.12 19.71
N GLU A 68 -10.45 -20.33 20.44
CA GLU A 68 -10.32 -21.43 21.38
C GLU A 68 -11.32 -21.30 22.54
N SER A 69 -11.41 -20.13 23.18
CA SER A 69 -12.41 -19.88 24.22
C SER A 69 -13.85 -20.07 23.72
N TYR A 70 -14.14 -19.70 22.47
CA TYR A 70 -15.44 -19.96 21.85
C TYR A 70 -15.72 -21.47 21.72
N LYS A 71 -14.73 -22.26 21.27
CA LYS A 71 -14.84 -23.72 21.20
C LYS A 71 -15.06 -24.34 22.57
N GLU A 72 -14.35 -23.88 23.60
CA GLU A 72 -14.51 -24.38 24.97
C GLU A 72 -15.93 -24.15 25.49
N VAL A 73 -16.48 -22.94 25.31
CA VAL A 73 -17.86 -22.62 25.68
C VAL A 73 -18.84 -23.53 24.95
N TYR A 74 -18.59 -23.77 23.67
CA TYR A 74 -19.41 -24.64 22.85
C TYR A 74 -19.39 -26.09 23.32
N GLN A 75 -18.22 -26.64 23.60
CA GLN A 75 -18.04 -27.99 24.15
C GLN A 75 -18.71 -28.12 25.53
N HIS A 76 -18.64 -27.08 26.35
CA HIS A 76 -19.31 -27.08 27.65
C HIS A 76 -20.84 -27.11 27.50
N LEU A 77 -21.39 -26.33 26.57
CA LEU A 77 -22.82 -26.35 26.24
C LEU A 77 -23.24 -27.71 25.67
N ALA A 78 -22.41 -28.31 24.82
CA ALA A 78 -22.60 -29.64 24.28
C ALA A 78 -22.68 -30.72 25.37
N SER A 79 -21.73 -30.71 26.30
CA SER A 79 -21.73 -31.63 27.44
C SER A 79 -22.96 -31.41 28.33
N GLY A 80 -23.24 -30.15 28.67
CA GLY A 80 -24.40 -29.80 29.49
C GLY A 80 -25.73 -30.20 28.85
N ALA A 81 -25.88 -30.05 27.53
CA ALA A 81 -27.07 -30.49 26.81
C ALA A 81 -27.24 -32.02 26.85
N GLN A 82 -26.15 -32.79 26.72
CA GLN A 82 -26.21 -34.26 26.82
C GLN A 82 -26.56 -34.73 28.24
N ASP A 83 -26.04 -34.06 29.27
CA ASP A 83 -26.26 -34.45 30.66
C ASP A 83 -27.65 -34.05 31.19
N LEU A 84 -28.18 -32.90 30.73
CA LEU A 84 -29.39 -32.27 31.28
C LEU A 84 -30.63 -32.43 30.38
N CYS A 85 -30.47 -32.68 29.08
CA CYS A 85 -31.60 -32.82 28.15
C CYS A 85 -31.82 -34.29 27.75
N SER A 86 -33.07 -34.64 27.43
CA SER A 86 -33.37 -35.92 26.78
C SER A 86 -32.65 -36.02 25.43
N THR A 87 -32.22 -37.22 25.06
CA THR A 87 -31.38 -37.50 23.88
C THR A 87 -31.89 -36.87 22.58
N GLU A 88 -33.21 -36.74 22.44
CA GLU A 88 -33.90 -36.14 21.28
C GLU A 88 -33.73 -34.61 21.19
N VAL A 89 -33.62 -33.92 22.32
CA VAL A 89 -33.40 -32.46 22.40
C VAL A 89 -31.90 -32.13 22.32
N ALA A 90 -31.05 -32.94 22.95
CA ALA A 90 -29.61 -32.79 22.90
C ALA A 90 -29.08 -32.87 21.45
N GLY A 91 -29.56 -33.84 20.65
CA GLY A 91 -29.17 -33.97 19.24
C GLY A 91 -29.68 -32.85 18.32
N LYS A 92 -30.67 -32.06 18.73
CA LYS A 92 -31.14 -30.86 18.00
C LYS A 92 -30.37 -29.59 18.36
N LEU A 93 -29.81 -29.53 19.58
CA LEU A 93 -28.98 -28.42 20.06
C LEU A 93 -27.51 -28.60 19.68
N LEU A 94 -27.10 -29.84 19.45
CA LEU A 94 -25.78 -30.21 18.96
C LEU A 94 -25.84 -30.46 17.45
N PRO A 95 -25.20 -29.62 16.62
CA PRO A 95 -24.85 -29.93 15.25
C PRO A 95 -24.02 -31.22 15.28
N THR A 96 -24.71 -32.32 14.99
CA THR A 96 -24.13 -33.63 14.78
C THR A 96 -23.74 -33.83 13.32
N GLU A 97 -23.85 -32.78 12.50
CA GLU A 97 -23.35 -32.78 11.14
C GLU A 97 -22.28 -31.72 11.03
N THR A 98 -21.09 -32.23 10.75
CA THR A 98 -19.89 -31.58 10.25
C THR A 98 -20.20 -30.56 9.17
N ASP A 99 -20.62 -29.36 9.55
CA ASP A 99 -20.47 -28.20 8.68
C ASP A 99 -19.00 -27.78 8.82
N ALA A 100 -18.21 -28.24 7.85
CA ALA A 100 -16.76 -28.23 7.80
C ALA A 100 -16.18 -26.80 7.77
N VAL A 101 -16.27 -26.06 8.87
CA VAL A 101 -15.68 -24.72 9.01
C VAL A 101 -14.27 -24.78 9.63
N PHE A 102 -13.85 -25.92 10.15
CA PHE A 102 -12.56 -26.07 10.86
C PHE A 102 -11.69 -27.26 10.43
N GLU A 103 -11.95 -27.89 9.29
CA GLU A 103 -10.98 -28.86 8.75
C GLU A 103 -9.85 -28.12 8.02
N THR A 104 -8.66 -28.14 8.62
CA THR A 104 -7.38 -27.89 7.96
C THR A 104 -7.11 -29.01 6.95
N ASN A 105 -7.68 -28.92 5.75
CA ASN A 105 -7.34 -29.79 4.64
C ASN A 105 -6.20 -29.17 3.82
N ASP A 106 -4.97 -29.59 4.13
CA ASP A 106 -3.83 -29.54 3.22
C ASP A 106 -4.08 -30.52 2.05
N THR A 107 -4.89 -30.13 1.07
CA THR A 107 -4.88 -30.78 -0.26
C THR A 107 -5.36 -29.78 -1.32
N PRO A 108 -4.60 -29.56 -2.41
CA PRO A 108 -5.06 -28.71 -3.49
C PRO A 108 -6.10 -29.51 -4.28
N GLU A 109 -7.29 -28.96 -4.51
CA GLU A 109 -8.05 -28.99 -5.77
C GLU A 109 -9.45 -28.38 -5.56
N GLU A 110 -9.83 -27.53 -6.51
CA GLU A 110 -11.16 -26.96 -6.77
C GLU A 110 -11.77 -26.00 -5.73
N ALA A 111 -11.26 -24.76 -5.76
CA ALA A 111 -11.86 -23.58 -5.15
C ALA A 111 -13.21 -23.18 -5.79
N ASN A 112 -14.29 -23.84 -5.40
CA ASN A 112 -15.66 -23.34 -5.57
C ASN A 112 -16.26 -23.06 -4.20
N GLY A 113 -16.04 -21.85 -3.67
CA GLY A 113 -16.74 -21.41 -2.46
C GLY A 113 -16.15 -20.23 -1.70
N LEU A 114 -14.87 -19.92 -1.87
CA LEU A 114 -14.23 -18.78 -1.19
C LEU A 114 -13.65 -17.82 -2.24
N ILE A 115 -14.51 -16.96 -2.75
CA ILE A 115 -14.08 -15.86 -3.60
C ILE A 115 -13.44 -14.83 -2.66
N ALA A 116 -12.12 -14.68 -2.73
CA ALA A 116 -11.44 -13.59 -2.03
C ALA A 116 -12.12 -12.25 -2.37
N PRO A 117 -12.30 -11.31 -1.42
CA PRO A 117 -12.87 -10.00 -1.70
C PRO A 117 -12.17 -9.40 -2.91
N LYS A 118 -12.92 -9.16 -3.98
CA LYS A 118 -12.40 -8.59 -5.23
C LYS A 118 -12.20 -7.09 -5.01
N ASP A 119 -11.25 -6.72 -4.17
CA ASP A 119 -10.88 -5.33 -3.86
C ASP A 119 -9.99 -4.70 -4.95
N TYR A 120 -10.04 -5.23 -6.17
CA TYR A 120 -9.37 -4.64 -7.32
C TYR A 120 -10.43 -4.31 -8.36
N ALA A 121 -10.67 -3.02 -8.57
CA ALA A 121 -11.57 -2.50 -9.59
C ALA A 121 -11.16 -3.02 -10.98
N THR A 122 -11.75 -4.12 -11.41
CA THR A 122 -11.47 -4.71 -12.72
C THR A 122 -12.06 -3.80 -13.79
N LYS A 123 -11.26 -3.50 -14.82
CA LYS A 123 -11.72 -2.80 -16.02
C LYS A 123 -12.88 -3.60 -16.62
N GLN A 124 -14.07 -3.01 -16.72
CA GLN A 124 -15.26 -3.65 -17.29
C GLN A 124 -15.13 -3.86 -18.81
N SER A 125 -14.23 -3.13 -19.46
CA SER A 125 -13.89 -3.33 -20.86
C SER A 125 -12.39 -3.08 -21.13
N PRO A 126 -11.79 -3.68 -22.17
CA PRO A 126 -10.36 -3.50 -22.48
C PRO A 126 -9.96 -2.04 -22.75
N LYS A 127 -10.94 -1.20 -23.14
CA LYS A 127 -10.76 0.23 -23.41
C LYS A 127 -11.00 1.12 -22.20
N GLN A 128 -11.55 0.59 -21.10
CA GLN A 128 -11.79 1.37 -19.90
C GLN A 128 -10.46 1.66 -19.19
N LYS A 129 -10.23 2.94 -18.91
CA LYS A 129 -9.07 3.41 -18.16
C LYS A 129 -9.20 2.96 -16.70
N GLY A 130 -8.08 2.59 -16.07
CA GLY A 130 -8.10 1.96 -14.74
C GLY A 130 -8.42 2.96 -13.63
N ALA A 131 -8.90 2.51 -12.48
CA ALA A 131 -9.24 3.39 -11.35
C ALA A 131 -8.06 4.23 -10.81
N LEU A 132 -6.82 3.84 -11.12
CA LEU A 132 -5.60 4.57 -10.76
C LEU A 132 -5.03 5.42 -11.90
N SER A 133 -5.67 5.47 -13.07
CA SER A 133 -5.23 6.36 -14.15
C SER A 133 -5.77 7.77 -13.91
N GLU A 134 -4.94 8.78 -14.15
CA GLU A 134 -5.26 10.21 -13.96
C GLU A 134 -6.48 10.68 -14.76
N GLU A 135 -6.87 9.93 -15.79
CA GLU A 135 -8.01 10.18 -16.68
C GLU A 135 -9.30 9.46 -16.25
N PHE A 136 -9.30 8.74 -15.12
CA PHE A 136 -10.48 8.03 -14.62
C PHE A 136 -11.57 9.02 -14.21
N GLY A 137 -12.73 8.96 -14.87
CA GLY A 137 -13.85 9.87 -14.63
C GLY A 137 -13.81 11.18 -15.44
N LEU A 138 -12.84 11.34 -16.35
CA LEU A 138 -12.80 12.49 -17.26
C LEU A 138 -13.42 12.12 -18.61
N GLU A 139 -14.59 12.66 -18.94
CA GLU A 139 -15.15 12.55 -20.29
C GLU A 139 -14.42 13.53 -21.22
N LYS A 140 -13.84 13.00 -22.29
CA LYS A 140 -13.19 13.81 -23.33
C LYS A 140 -14.29 14.52 -24.13
N THR A 141 -14.64 15.75 -23.75
CA THR A 141 -15.49 16.62 -24.54
C THR A 141 -14.80 16.89 -25.88
N THR A 142 -15.40 16.36 -26.95
CA THR A 142 -15.04 16.66 -28.35
C THR A 142 -15.01 18.18 -28.53
N PRO A 143 -13.98 18.75 -29.20
CA PRO A 143 -13.90 20.19 -29.40
C PRO A 143 -15.10 20.66 -30.23
N ILE A 144 -15.90 21.54 -29.64
CA ILE A 144 -17.01 22.22 -30.30
C ILE A 144 -16.38 23.13 -31.35
N THR A 145 -16.56 22.77 -32.62
CA THR A 145 -16.18 23.58 -33.78
C THR A 145 -17.38 24.44 -34.15
N GLU A 146 -17.10 25.75 -34.34
CA GLU A 146 -17.91 26.78 -35.01
C GLU A 146 -19.20 27.27 -34.32
N GLU A 147 -19.22 28.54 -33.85
CA GLU A 147 -20.15 29.55 -34.38
C GLU A 147 -19.80 30.99 -33.95
N GLU A 148 -19.85 31.87 -34.93
CA GLU A 148 -19.58 33.30 -34.95
C GLU A 148 -20.61 34.07 -34.07
N ILE A 149 -20.14 34.90 -33.13
CA ILE A 149 -21.01 35.71 -32.26
C ILE A 149 -21.37 37.02 -33.00
N PRO A 150 -22.64 37.30 -33.36
CA PRO A 150 -23.01 38.59 -33.90
C PRO A 150 -23.15 39.60 -32.76
N ILE A 151 -22.34 40.67 -32.83
CA ILE A 151 -22.38 41.81 -31.93
C ILE A 151 -23.65 42.61 -32.23
N GLN A 152 -24.54 42.82 -31.25
CA GLN A 152 -25.58 43.86 -31.33
C GLN A 152 -25.52 44.77 -30.09
N PRO A 153 -25.62 46.11 -30.27
CA PRO A 153 -25.28 47.09 -29.25
C PRO A 153 -26.43 47.35 -28.26
N ALA A 154 -26.03 47.83 -27.10
CA ALA A 154 -26.86 48.19 -25.96
C ALA A 154 -27.93 49.25 -26.27
N LYS A 155 -29.08 49.11 -25.62
CA LYS A 155 -29.98 50.22 -25.27
C LYS A 155 -30.42 50.08 -23.83
#